data_AF-A0A433WRN2-F1
#
_entry.id   AF-A0A433WRN2-F1
#
_cell.length_a   1.000
_cell.length_b   1.000
_cell.length_c   1.000
_cell.angle_alpha   90.00
_cell.angle_beta   90.00
_cell.angle_gamma   90.00
#
_symmetry.space_group_name_H-M   'P 1'
#
loop_
_entity.id
_entity.type
_entity.pdbx_description
1 polymer ?
#
loop_
_entity_poly.entity_id
_entity_poly.type
_entity_poly.pdbx_seq_one_letter_code
_entity_poly.pdbx_strand_id
1 'polypeptide(L)'
;MIDRELAQRDLGQIVLIRLLKKRGISRRERGSLVRQGRQTRIGRGTGAKGEHCCHCPQTMSHRSNLIFLCIDGVRSKVPKQIPAPDKKESVPPMSSWQRLILGFCGLCGCGAVMLAALGAHLPDSRFIPGGRAMLAHGVEMLMWHGLALLALCATGRAMFRFVAWPMAIGTLLFVVPVALKALEGPDVGFLAPYGGTVVMLSWLGLTGLAVLMPRLDRSTPRAP
;
A
#
# COMPACT_ATOMS: atom_id res chain seq x y z
N MET A 1 25.37 -3.52 22.88
CA MET A 1 24.04 -3.79 22.25
C MET A 1 23.50 -2.58 21.47
N ILE A 2 23.95 -1.34 21.76
CA ILE A 2 23.52 -0.10 21.08
C ILE A 2 24.14 0.07 19.67
N ASP A 3 25.33 -0.47 19.40
CA ASP A 3 26.01 -0.29 18.10
C ASP A 3 25.34 -1.01 16.91
N ARG A 4 24.57 -2.08 17.15
CA ARG A 4 23.88 -2.80 16.06
C ARG A 4 22.65 -2.06 15.55
N GLU A 5 21.98 -1.28 16.40
CA GLU A 5 20.85 -0.43 16.04
C GLU A 5 21.27 0.74 15.14
N LEU A 6 22.44 1.35 15.40
CA LEU A 6 23.00 2.43 14.59
C LEU A 6 23.38 1.95 13.17
N ALA A 7 23.98 0.76 13.06
CA ALA A 7 24.34 0.18 11.76
C ALA A 7 23.12 -0.16 10.89
N GLN A 8 21.99 -0.54 11.50
CA GLN A 8 20.77 -0.91 10.77
C GLN A 8 20.01 0.32 10.26
N ARG A 9 20.10 1.46 10.95
CA ARG A 9 19.51 2.75 10.50
C ARG A 9 20.24 3.34 9.31
N ASP A 10 21.56 3.17 9.21
CA ASP A 10 22.36 3.73 8.12
C ASP A 10 22.12 3.00 6.78
N LEU A 11 21.93 1.69 6.82
CA LEU A 11 21.59 0.89 5.63
C LEU A 11 20.23 1.28 5.02
N GLY A 12 19.25 1.62 5.86
CA GLY A 12 17.93 2.07 5.41
C GLY A 12 17.99 3.40 4.65
N GLN A 13 18.79 4.36 5.14
CA GLN A 13 19.00 5.67 4.49
C GLN A 13 19.71 5.52 3.14
N ILE A 14 20.73 4.68 3.05
CA ILE A 14 21.50 4.45 1.81
C ILE A 14 20.62 3.81 0.72
N VAL A 15 19.77 2.85 1.09
CA VAL A 15 18.84 2.20 0.14
C VAL A 15 17.75 3.18 -0.31
N LEU A 16 17.22 4.02 0.60
CA LEU A 16 16.22 5.02 0.24
C LEU A 16 16.79 6.09 -0.71
N ILE A 17 18.01 6.58 -0.47
CA ILE A 17 18.69 7.53 -1.36
C ILE A 17 18.96 6.90 -2.74
N ARG A 18 19.38 5.63 -2.80
CA ARG A 18 19.57 4.92 -4.07
C ARG A 18 18.24 4.68 -4.81
N LEU A 19 17.16 4.36 -4.10
CA LEU A 19 15.84 4.18 -4.71
C LEU A 19 15.25 5.51 -5.22
N LEU A 20 15.46 6.61 -4.50
CA LEU A 20 15.07 7.95 -4.96
C LEU A 20 15.89 8.40 -6.18
N LYS A 21 17.18 8.05 -6.23
CA LYS A 21 18.04 8.33 -7.40
C LYS A 21 17.68 7.46 -8.62
N LYS A 22 17.25 6.22 -8.40
CA LYS A 22 16.86 5.27 -9.47
C LYS A 22 15.46 5.55 -10.03
N ARG A 23 14.59 6.22 -9.26
CA ARG A 23 13.24 6.63 -9.70
C ARG A 23 13.19 7.78 -10.69
N GLY A 24 14.34 8.28 -11.16
CA GLY A 24 14.38 9.10 -12.38
C GLY A 24 13.30 10.17 -12.39
N ILE A 25 13.26 11.02 -11.36
CA ILE A 25 12.50 12.27 -11.41
C ILE A 25 13.16 13.07 -12.51
N SER A 26 12.58 12.86 -13.68
CA SER A 26 12.99 13.34 -14.97
C SER A 26 13.17 14.84 -14.84
N ARG A 27 14.40 15.27 -15.10
CA ARG A 27 14.87 16.66 -15.19
C ARG A 27 14.19 17.42 -16.34
N ARG A 28 12.95 17.05 -16.70
CA ARG A 28 12.18 17.49 -17.86
C ARG A 28 11.14 18.56 -17.51
N GLU A 29 10.81 18.76 -16.23
CA GLU A 29 9.94 19.86 -15.81
C GLU A 29 10.66 21.20 -15.60
N ARG A 30 11.99 21.21 -15.46
CA ARG A 30 12.75 22.48 -15.39
C ARG A 30 12.82 23.26 -16.71
N GLY A 31 12.44 22.64 -17.83
CA GLY A 31 12.36 23.31 -19.13
C GLY A 31 11.03 24.02 -19.42
N SER A 32 9.96 23.71 -18.67
CA SER A 32 8.64 24.29 -18.92
C SER A 32 8.50 25.69 -18.29
N LEU A 33 9.19 25.95 -17.18
CA LEU A 33 9.14 27.25 -16.49
C LEU A 33 9.96 28.37 -17.17
N VAL A 34 10.84 28.05 -18.11
CA VAL A 34 11.63 29.06 -18.85
C VAL A 34 10.90 29.55 -20.11
N ARG A 35 9.86 28.84 -20.58
CA ARG A 35 9.13 29.19 -21.81
C ARG A 35 7.86 30.02 -21.59
N GLN A 36 7.52 30.32 -20.34
CA GLN A 36 6.35 31.12 -19.97
C GLN A 36 6.71 32.57 -19.57
N GLY A 37 7.90 33.05 -19.96
CA GLY A 37 8.39 34.41 -19.69
C GLY A 37 8.48 35.31 -20.93
N ARG A 38 7.96 34.90 -22.10
CA ARG A 38 8.17 35.62 -23.37
C ARG A 38 6.91 35.77 -24.21
N GLN A 39 5.82 36.22 -23.59
CA GLN A 39 4.61 36.62 -24.33
C GLN A 39 3.86 37.78 -23.65
N THR A 40 4.57 38.82 -23.24
CA THR A 40 3.96 40.14 -23.01
C THR A 40 4.12 40.97 -24.29
N ARG A 41 3.24 40.67 -25.25
CA ARG A 41 3.05 41.46 -26.47
C ARG A 41 2.03 42.57 -26.17
N ILE A 42 2.54 43.80 -26.17
CA ILE A 42 1.93 45.02 -26.73
C ILE A 42 0.40 45.03 -26.81
N GLY A 43 -0.23 45.82 -25.93
CA GLY A 43 -1.63 46.19 -26.00
C GLY A 43 -1.85 47.58 -25.40
N ARG A 44 -1.63 48.61 -26.20
CA ARG A 44 -2.00 50.01 -25.96
C ARG A 44 -3.52 50.13 -26.16
N GLY A 45 -4.26 50.57 -25.15
CA GLY A 45 -5.70 50.79 -25.21
C GLY A 45 -6.15 51.80 -24.18
N THR A 46 -6.61 52.94 -24.67
CA THR A 46 -7.02 54.16 -23.98
C THR A 46 -8.40 54.05 -23.33
N GLY A 47 -8.52 54.58 -22.10
CA GLY A 47 -9.63 55.44 -21.63
C GLY A 47 -11.03 54.84 -21.43
N ALA A 48 -11.49 54.84 -20.18
CA ALA A 48 -12.82 55.36 -19.80
C ALA A 48 -12.96 55.48 -18.28
N LYS A 49 -13.46 56.63 -17.85
CA LYS A 49 -13.83 57.03 -16.49
C LYS A 49 -14.98 56.18 -15.93
N GLY A 50 -15.05 56.05 -14.60
CA GLY A 50 -16.23 55.54 -13.91
C GLY A 50 -15.98 55.30 -12.43
N GLU A 51 -16.13 56.36 -11.64
CA GLU A 51 -16.10 56.39 -10.17
C GLU A 51 -17.31 55.63 -9.58
N HIS A 52 -17.11 54.84 -8.51
CA HIS A 52 -17.73 55.04 -7.19
C HIS A 52 -17.54 53.83 -6.25
N CYS A 53 -17.14 54.17 -5.02
CA CYS A 53 -16.90 53.36 -3.83
C CYS A 53 -18.12 52.61 -3.28
N CYS A 54 -17.86 51.53 -2.53
CA CYS A 54 -18.38 51.26 -1.18
C CYS A 54 -17.46 50.19 -0.53
N HIS A 55 -16.58 50.58 0.39
CA HIS A 55 -16.72 50.39 1.84
C HIS A 55 -17.09 48.97 2.29
N CYS A 56 -16.12 48.25 2.87
CA CYS A 56 -16.40 47.17 3.82
C CYS A 56 -15.37 47.27 4.97
N PRO A 57 -15.81 47.29 6.24
CA PRO A 57 -15.00 47.68 7.38
C PRO A 57 -14.02 46.59 7.83
N GLN A 58 -12.86 47.05 8.28
CA GLN A 58 -11.86 46.25 8.98
C GLN A 58 -12.35 45.95 10.40
N THR A 59 -12.50 44.68 10.75
CA THR A 59 -12.43 44.23 12.14
C THR A 59 -11.39 43.13 12.26
N MET A 60 -10.25 43.51 12.84
CA MET A 60 -9.22 42.60 13.33
C MET A 60 -9.81 41.60 14.32
N SER A 61 -9.59 40.30 14.11
CA SER A 61 -9.62 39.32 15.19
C SER A 61 -8.60 38.21 14.95
N HIS A 62 -7.55 38.27 15.75
CA HIS A 62 -6.80 37.19 16.37
C HIS A 62 -6.41 35.94 15.55
N ARG A 63 -5.13 35.95 15.13
CA ARG A 63 -4.17 34.83 15.11
C ARG A 63 -4.74 33.40 15.07
N SER A 64 -4.74 32.82 13.89
CA SER A 64 -4.40 31.41 13.67
C SER A 64 -3.74 31.30 12.31
N ASN A 65 -2.49 30.83 12.27
CA ASN A 65 -1.70 30.59 11.06
C ASN A 65 -2.32 29.46 10.23
N LEU A 66 -3.44 29.75 9.55
CA LEU A 66 -3.85 28.99 8.39
C LEU A 66 -3.33 29.74 7.18
N ILE A 67 -2.34 29.14 6.51
CA ILE A 67 -1.92 29.53 5.16
C ILE A 67 -3.12 29.20 4.25
N PHE A 68 -4.04 30.15 4.15
CA PHE A 68 -5.12 30.14 3.18
C PHE A 68 -4.50 30.56 1.84
N LEU A 69 -4.03 29.57 1.09
CA LEU A 69 -3.67 29.75 -0.31
C LEU A 69 -4.96 30.12 -1.06
N CYS A 70 -5.21 31.43 -1.16
CA CYS A 70 -6.12 32.00 -2.14
C CYS A 70 -5.53 31.71 -3.52
N ILE A 71 -5.93 30.58 -4.11
CA ILE A 71 -5.74 30.33 -5.54
C ILE A 71 -6.73 31.24 -6.26
N ASP A 72 -6.21 32.37 -6.74
CA ASP A 72 -6.93 33.31 -7.58
C ASP A 72 -7.52 32.60 -8.82
N GLY A 73 -8.84 32.62 -8.90
CA GLY A 73 -9.48 33.24 -10.06
C GLY A 73 -9.36 32.57 -11.43
N VAL A 74 -9.08 31.27 -11.54
CA VAL A 74 -9.28 30.55 -12.81
C VAL A 74 -10.77 30.27 -12.99
N ARG A 75 -11.48 31.23 -13.60
CA ARG A 75 -12.85 31.05 -14.10
C ARG A 75 -12.82 30.10 -15.30
N SER A 76 -12.65 28.80 -15.03
CA SER A 76 -12.77 27.76 -16.05
C SER A 76 -14.22 27.73 -16.54
N LYS A 77 -14.42 27.94 -17.83
CA LYS A 77 -15.69 27.64 -18.51
C LYS A 77 -15.93 26.15 -18.33
N VAL A 78 -16.76 25.77 -17.35
CA VAL A 78 -17.23 24.39 -17.20
C VAL A 78 -18.04 24.04 -18.44
N PRO A 79 -17.57 23.14 -19.33
CA PRO A 79 -18.36 22.74 -20.49
C PRO A 79 -19.64 22.05 -19.99
N LYS A 80 -20.78 22.61 -20.40
CA LYS A 80 -22.13 22.22 -19.99
C LYS A 80 -22.62 20.98 -20.75
N GLN A 81 -21.86 19.90 -20.68
CA GLN A 81 -22.28 18.57 -21.13
C GLN A 81 -21.72 17.56 -20.13
N ILE A 82 -22.53 17.25 -19.12
CA ILE A 82 -22.40 16.00 -18.38
C ILE A 82 -23.01 14.95 -19.31
N PRO A 83 -22.23 14.10 -19.98
CA PRO A 83 -22.81 13.00 -20.76
C PRO A 83 -23.69 12.17 -19.84
N ALA A 84 -24.88 11.80 -20.31
CA ALA A 84 -25.82 10.98 -19.58
C ALA A 84 -25.08 9.75 -19.02
N PRO A 85 -25.36 9.31 -17.77
CA PRO A 85 -24.67 8.18 -17.16
C PRO A 85 -24.85 6.94 -18.03
N ASP A 86 -23.82 6.64 -18.80
CA ASP A 86 -23.75 5.47 -19.66
C ASP A 86 -23.81 4.22 -18.76
N LYS A 87 -24.35 3.15 -19.33
CA LYS A 87 -24.69 1.85 -18.77
C LYS A 87 -23.92 1.52 -17.50
N LYS A 88 -24.66 1.28 -16.40
CA LYS A 88 -24.16 0.78 -15.10
C LYS A 88 -22.99 -0.18 -15.36
N GLU A 89 -21.77 0.31 -15.16
CA GLU A 89 -20.56 -0.48 -15.31
C GLU A 89 -20.62 -1.52 -14.20
N SER A 90 -21.17 -2.69 -14.52
CA SER A 90 -21.39 -3.75 -13.56
C SER A 90 -20.02 -4.29 -13.20
N VAL A 91 -19.53 -3.88 -12.02
CA VAL A 91 -18.29 -4.42 -11.45
C VAL A 91 -18.35 -5.94 -11.58
N PRO A 92 -17.39 -6.57 -12.29
CA PRO A 92 -17.46 -7.99 -12.55
C PRO A 92 -17.56 -8.73 -11.21
N PRO A 93 -18.49 -9.71 -11.08
CA PRO A 93 -18.73 -10.36 -9.81
C PRO A 93 -17.44 -11.05 -9.35
N MET A 94 -16.95 -10.67 -8.16
CA MET A 94 -15.78 -11.31 -7.57
C MET A 94 -16.03 -12.81 -7.42
N SER A 95 -15.07 -13.60 -7.88
CA SER A 95 -15.13 -15.05 -7.79
C SER A 95 -15.09 -15.53 -6.34
N SER A 96 -15.70 -16.69 -6.05
CA SER A 96 -15.84 -17.19 -4.67
C SER A 96 -14.51 -17.37 -3.95
N TRP A 97 -13.45 -17.80 -4.65
CA TRP A 97 -12.13 -17.96 -4.05
C TRP A 97 -11.52 -16.62 -3.61
N GLN A 98 -11.72 -15.54 -4.38
CA GLN A 98 -11.22 -14.21 -3.99
C GLN A 98 -11.93 -13.71 -2.74
N ARG A 99 -13.23 -13.95 -2.61
CA ARG A 99 -14.00 -13.57 -1.41
C ARG A 99 -13.46 -14.29 -0.17
N LEU A 100 -13.17 -15.58 -0.29
CA LEU A 100 -12.60 -16.37 0.80
C LEU A 100 -11.21 -15.87 1.21
N ILE A 101 -10.32 -15.63 0.25
CA ILE A 101 -8.97 -15.12 0.55
C ILE A 101 -9.02 -13.69 1.08
N LEU A 102 -9.88 -12.81 0.57
CA LEU A 102 -10.08 -11.47 1.12
C LEU A 102 -10.60 -11.51 2.56
N GLY A 103 -11.56 -12.40 2.85
CA GLY A 103 -12.03 -12.66 4.21
C GLY A 103 -10.88 -13.11 5.12
N PHE A 104 -10.06 -14.04 4.64
CA PHE A 104 -8.86 -14.49 5.36
C PHE A 104 -7.84 -13.35 5.59
N CYS A 105 -7.62 -12.48 4.61
CA CYS A 105 -6.75 -11.30 4.78
C CYS A 105 -7.26 -10.37 5.89
N GLY A 106 -8.57 -10.16 5.97
CA GLY A 106 -9.21 -9.42 7.06
C GLY A 106 -8.98 -10.08 8.42
N LEU A 107 -9.11 -11.41 8.49
CA LEU A 107 -8.81 -12.18 9.70
C LEU A 107 -7.33 -12.11 10.09
N CYS A 108 -6.40 -12.16 9.14
CA CYS A 108 -4.97 -11.97 9.40
C CYS A 108 -4.69 -10.59 9.99
N GLY A 109 -5.28 -9.52 9.43
CA GLY A 109 -5.13 -8.17 9.95
C GLY A 109 -5.68 -8.03 11.38
N CYS A 110 -6.89 -8.55 11.62
CA CYS A 110 -7.49 -8.56 12.96
C CYS A 110 -6.63 -9.36 13.95
N GLY A 111 -6.23 -10.58 13.59
CA GLY A 111 -5.40 -11.45 14.41
C GLY A 111 -4.03 -10.84 14.70
N ALA A 112 -3.40 -10.19 13.73
CA ALA A 112 -2.13 -9.49 13.92
C ALA A 112 -2.25 -8.37 14.96
N VAL A 113 -3.30 -7.55 14.89
CA VAL A 113 -3.56 -6.49 15.88
C VAL A 113 -3.84 -7.08 17.26
N MET A 114 -4.64 -8.14 17.36
CA MET A 114 -4.92 -8.82 18.62
C MET A 114 -3.64 -9.37 19.27
N LEU A 115 -2.80 -10.07 18.49
CA LEU A 115 -1.55 -10.64 18.99
C LEU A 115 -0.53 -9.55 19.33
N ALA A 116 -0.47 -8.45 18.56
CA ALA A 116 0.37 -7.29 18.90
C ALA A 116 -0.07 -6.65 20.22
N ALA A 117 -1.38 -6.50 20.44
CA ALA A 117 -1.93 -5.96 21.68
C ALA A 117 -1.63 -6.88 22.87
N LEU A 118 -1.77 -8.20 22.71
CA LEU A 118 -1.33 -9.18 23.70
C LEU A 118 0.17 -9.04 23.99
N GLY A 119 1.01 -8.95 22.96
CA GLY A 119 2.43 -8.70 23.12
C GLY A 119 2.75 -7.40 23.87
N ALA A 120 1.96 -6.36 23.70
CA ALA A 120 2.17 -5.06 24.35
C ALA A 120 1.67 -5.01 25.80
N HIS A 121 0.53 -5.62 26.10
CA HIS A 121 -0.16 -5.45 27.38
C HIS A 121 0.00 -6.62 28.35
N LEU A 122 0.39 -7.81 27.88
CA LEU A 122 0.51 -8.99 28.74
C LEU A 122 1.84 -8.93 29.53
N PRO A 123 1.85 -9.27 30.83
CA PRO A 123 3.07 -9.26 31.63
C PRO A 123 4.04 -10.38 31.22
N ASP A 124 5.34 -10.16 31.44
CA ASP A 124 6.40 -11.11 31.02
C ASP A 124 6.28 -12.49 31.70
N SER A 125 5.60 -12.59 32.85
CA SER A 125 5.35 -13.86 33.55
C SER A 125 4.44 -14.83 32.79
N ARG A 126 3.75 -14.38 31.74
CA ARG A 126 2.91 -15.22 30.88
C ARG A 126 3.60 -15.65 29.59
N PHE A 127 4.84 -15.24 29.40
CA PHE A 127 5.65 -15.64 28.25
C PHE A 127 6.77 -16.58 28.69
N ILE A 128 7.10 -17.53 27.81
CA ILE A 128 8.36 -18.25 27.94
C ILE A 128 9.55 -17.28 27.80
N PRO A 129 10.76 -17.63 28.26
CA PRO A 129 11.95 -16.82 28.03
C PRO A 129 12.14 -16.51 26.53
N GLY A 130 12.12 -15.22 26.15
CA GLY A 130 12.18 -14.77 24.76
C GLY A 130 10.87 -14.87 23.96
N GLY A 131 9.78 -15.35 24.57
CA GLY A 131 8.48 -15.55 23.93
C GLY A 131 7.88 -14.26 23.36
N ARG A 132 8.12 -13.11 23.99
CA ARG A 132 7.63 -11.81 23.51
C ARG A 132 8.21 -11.42 22.14
N ALA A 133 9.51 -11.60 21.96
CA ALA A 133 10.17 -11.37 20.67
C ALA A 133 9.71 -12.38 19.62
N MET A 134 9.55 -13.66 20.03
CA MET A 134 9.00 -14.71 19.17
C MET A 134 7.58 -14.38 18.68
N LEU A 135 6.71 -13.89 19.56
CA LEU A 135 5.35 -13.46 19.21
C LEU A 135 5.40 -12.28 18.24
N ALA A 136 6.24 -11.27 18.50
CA ALA A 136 6.39 -10.11 17.63
C ALA A 136 6.80 -10.50 16.20
N HIS A 137 7.75 -11.42 16.06
CA HIS A 137 8.14 -11.97 14.75
C HIS A 137 7.00 -12.75 14.08
N GLY A 138 6.24 -13.53 14.85
CA GLY A 138 5.06 -14.24 14.34
C GLY A 138 4.00 -13.28 13.79
N VAL A 139 3.76 -12.16 14.48
CA VAL A 139 2.83 -11.10 14.06
C VAL A 139 3.33 -10.41 12.79
N GLU A 140 4.62 -10.08 12.72
CA GLU A 140 5.21 -9.46 11.54
C GLU A 140 5.06 -10.35 10.31
N MET A 141 5.36 -11.65 10.44
CA MET A 141 5.18 -12.63 9.35
C MET A 141 3.70 -12.78 8.94
N LEU A 142 2.78 -12.80 9.91
CA LEU A 142 1.34 -12.83 9.64
C LEU A 142 0.91 -11.63 8.78
N MET A 143 1.38 -10.43 9.11
CA MET A 143 1.08 -9.22 8.34
C MET A 143 1.65 -9.26 6.93
N TRP A 144 2.92 -9.65 6.78
CA TRP A 144 3.57 -9.72 5.47
C TRP A 144 2.89 -10.71 4.53
N HIS A 145 2.52 -11.90 5.03
CA HIS A 145 1.81 -12.89 4.23
C HIS A 145 0.36 -12.48 3.94
N GLY A 146 -0.32 -11.82 4.90
CA GLY A 146 -1.64 -11.23 4.68
C GLY A 146 -1.64 -10.17 3.58
N LEU A 147 -0.65 -9.27 3.57
CA LEU A 147 -0.47 -8.26 2.52
C LEU A 147 -0.15 -8.90 1.16
N ALA A 148 0.68 -9.93 1.13
CA ALA A 148 0.95 -10.68 -0.09
C ALA A 148 -0.33 -11.28 -0.66
N LEU A 149 -1.13 -11.97 0.16
CA LEU A 149 -2.41 -12.56 -0.25
C LEU A 149 -3.40 -11.49 -0.76
N LEU A 150 -3.47 -10.34 -0.09
CA LEU A 150 -4.29 -9.21 -0.52
C LEU A 150 -3.87 -8.73 -1.92
N ALA A 151 -2.57 -8.61 -2.16
CA ALA A 151 -2.03 -8.23 -3.46
C ALA A 151 -2.35 -9.29 -4.54
N LEU A 152 -2.24 -10.59 -4.25
CA LEU A 152 -2.63 -11.65 -5.18
C LEU A 152 -4.13 -11.56 -5.52
N CYS A 153 -5.00 -11.31 -4.53
CA CYS A 153 -6.43 -11.14 -4.74
C CYS A 153 -6.76 -9.96 -5.66
N ALA A 154 -6.07 -8.83 -5.49
CA ALA A 154 -6.26 -7.62 -6.28
C ALA A 154 -5.96 -7.83 -7.77
N THR A 155 -5.12 -8.81 -8.14
CA THR A 155 -4.81 -9.09 -9.55
C THR A 155 -5.97 -9.70 -10.33
N GLY A 156 -6.95 -10.33 -9.67
CA GLY A 156 -8.10 -10.94 -10.35
C GLY A 156 -7.82 -12.23 -11.14
N ARG A 157 -6.58 -12.71 -11.22
CA ARG A 157 -6.23 -13.84 -12.09
C ARG A 157 -6.51 -15.18 -11.41
N ALA A 158 -7.40 -15.98 -11.99
CA ALA A 158 -7.81 -17.27 -11.43
C ALA A 158 -6.67 -18.29 -11.27
N MET A 159 -5.57 -18.14 -12.01
CA MET A 159 -4.35 -18.98 -11.91
C MET A 159 -3.68 -18.85 -10.53
N PHE A 160 -3.75 -17.68 -9.89
CA PHE A 160 -3.09 -17.44 -8.61
C PHE A 160 -3.78 -18.14 -7.44
N ARG A 161 -4.98 -18.71 -7.64
CA ARG A 161 -5.67 -19.51 -6.62
C ARG A 161 -4.80 -20.66 -6.09
N PHE A 162 -3.99 -21.27 -6.97
CA PHE A 162 -3.14 -22.41 -6.64
C PHE A 162 -1.97 -22.03 -5.73
N VAL A 163 -1.61 -20.75 -5.67
CA VAL A 163 -0.58 -20.22 -4.76
C VAL A 163 -1.22 -19.58 -3.53
N ALA A 164 -2.36 -18.90 -3.69
CA ALA A 164 -3.03 -18.22 -2.60
C ALA A 164 -3.50 -19.19 -1.50
N TRP A 165 -4.08 -20.34 -1.88
CA TRP A 165 -4.54 -21.35 -0.92
C TRP A 165 -3.43 -21.94 -0.04
N PRO A 166 -2.35 -22.51 -0.58
CA PRO A 166 -1.27 -23.04 0.24
C PRO A 166 -0.57 -21.94 1.04
N MET A 167 -0.45 -20.71 0.52
CA MET A 167 0.11 -19.60 1.29
C MET A 167 -0.77 -19.24 2.50
N ALA A 168 -2.09 -19.22 2.35
CA ALA A 168 -3.02 -18.96 3.45
C ALA A 168 -2.95 -20.07 4.52
N ILE A 169 -3.02 -21.35 4.09
CA ILE A 169 -2.95 -22.51 5.00
C ILE A 169 -1.59 -22.55 5.71
N GLY A 170 -0.49 -22.40 4.98
CA GLY A 170 0.86 -22.40 5.54
C GLY A 170 1.08 -21.26 6.53
N THR A 171 0.52 -20.08 6.27
CA THR A 171 0.59 -18.94 7.20
C THR A 171 -0.11 -19.27 8.51
N LEU A 172 -1.30 -19.88 8.46
CA LEU A 172 -2.03 -20.28 9.67
C LEU A 172 -1.27 -21.36 10.46
N LEU A 173 -0.78 -22.38 9.75
CA LEU A 173 0.03 -23.47 10.32
C LEU A 173 1.37 -22.98 10.92
N PHE A 174 1.90 -21.86 10.44
CA PHE A 174 3.12 -21.26 10.99
C PHE A 174 2.80 -20.37 12.20
N VAL A 175 1.86 -19.43 12.05
CA VAL A 175 1.62 -18.38 13.03
C VAL A 175 0.91 -18.90 14.28
N VAL A 176 -0.07 -19.81 14.14
CA VAL A 176 -0.83 -20.31 15.29
C VAL A 176 0.06 -21.06 16.27
N PRO A 177 0.88 -22.05 15.86
CA PRO A 177 1.81 -22.72 16.77
C PRO A 177 2.85 -21.79 17.38
N VAL A 178 3.37 -20.83 16.62
CA VAL A 178 4.34 -19.84 17.12
C VAL A 178 3.72 -18.98 18.22
N ALA A 179 2.50 -18.48 18.00
CA ALA A 179 1.79 -17.69 19.00
C ALA A 179 1.45 -18.51 20.26
N LEU A 180 1.00 -19.76 20.09
CA LEU A 180 0.72 -20.66 21.21
C LEU A 180 1.99 -20.98 22.01
N LYS A 181 3.10 -21.29 21.33
CA LYS A 181 4.37 -21.59 22.00
C LYS A 181 4.92 -20.39 22.76
N ALA A 182 4.76 -19.17 22.21
CA ALA A 182 5.17 -17.94 22.88
C ALA A 182 4.39 -17.69 24.20
N LEU A 183 3.12 -18.06 24.24
CA LEU A 183 2.21 -17.87 25.39
C LEU A 183 2.20 -19.07 26.37
N GLU A 184 3.24 -19.91 26.33
CA GLU A 184 3.35 -21.11 27.19
C GLU A 184 2.17 -22.10 27.00
N GLY A 185 1.61 -22.13 25.78
CA GLY A 185 0.53 -23.03 25.41
C GLY A 185 0.99 -24.47 25.12
N PRO A 186 0.06 -25.32 24.62
CA PRO A 186 0.35 -26.72 24.27
C PRO A 186 1.52 -26.85 23.31
N ASP A 187 2.29 -27.93 23.41
CA ASP A 187 3.47 -28.15 22.58
C ASP A 187 3.11 -28.64 21.16
N VAL A 188 2.50 -27.73 20.38
CA VAL A 188 2.21 -27.91 18.96
C VAL A 188 3.30 -27.31 18.08
N GLY A 189 4.46 -26.98 18.65
CA GLY A 189 5.57 -26.31 17.97
C GLY A 189 6.10 -27.08 16.75
N PHE A 190 5.88 -28.41 16.71
CA PHE A 190 6.27 -29.24 15.57
C PHE A 190 5.53 -28.90 14.27
N LEU A 191 4.37 -28.22 14.32
CA LEU A 191 3.63 -27.80 13.12
C LEU A 191 4.28 -26.60 12.42
N ALA A 192 4.97 -25.74 13.17
CA ALA A 192 5.58 -24.52 12.63
C ALA A 192 6.52 -24.77 11.42
N PRO A 193 7.46 -25.74 11.44
CA PRO A 193 8.31 -26.02 10.29
C PRO A 193 7.53 -26.49 9.06
N TYR A 194 6.43 -27.23 9.21
CA TYR A 194 5.57 -27.62 8.09
C TYR A 194 4.81 -26.41 7.52
N GLY A 195 4.32 -25.51 8.36
CA GLY A 195 3.71 -24.27 7.90
C GLY A 195 4.70 -23.41 7.11
N GLY A 196 5.92 -23.26 7.62
CA GLY A 196 6.99 -22.53 6.96
C GLY A 196 7.38 -23.10 5.60
N THR A 197 7.52 -24.43 5.49
CA THR A 197 7.86 -25.08 4.21
C THR A 197 6.76 -24.91 3.17
N VAL A 198 5.49 -25.00 3.57
CA VAL A 198 4.34 -24.75 2.68
C VAL A 198 4.33 -23.29 2.19
N VAL A 199 4.60 -22.32 3.06
CA VAL A 199 4.71 -20.89 2.66
C VAL A 199 5.89 -20.69 1.70
N MET A 200 7.05 -21.27 1.97
CA MET A 200 8.22 -21.21 1.07
C MET A 200 7.89 -21.78 -0.32
N LEU A 201 7.26 -22.95 -0.38
CA LEU A 201 6.81 -23.56 -1.63
C LEU A 201 5.79 -22.68 -2.37
N SER A 202 4.92 -21.98 -1.64
CA SER A 202 3.96 -21.05 -2.23
C SER A 202 4.64 -19.85 -2.88
N TRP A 203 5.65 -19.24 -2.23
CA TRP A 203 6.45 -18.17 -2.83
C TRP A 203 7.24 -18.63 -4.05
N LEU A 204 7.79 -19.85 -4.01
CA LEU A 204 8.43 -20.46 -5.17
C LEU A 204 7.42 -20.70 -6.30
N GLY A 205 6.22 -21.18 -5.99
CA GLY A 205 5.11 -21.33 -6.94
C GLY A 205 4.68 -19.99 -7.55
N LEU A 206 4.65 -18.91 -6.77
CA LEU A 206 4.39 -17.56 -7.27
C LEU A 206 5.46 -17.13 -8.30
N THR A 207 6.72 -17.37 -7.95
CA THR A 207 7.87 -17.09 -8.83
C THR A 207 7.78 -17.91 -10.11
N GLY A 208 7.44 -19.20 -9.99
CA GLY A 208 7.22 -20.10 -11.12
C GLY A 208 6.10 -19.59 -12.04
N LEU A 209 4.95 -19.23 -11.48
CA LEU A 209 3.85 -18.65 -12.26
C LEU A 209 4.27 -17.34 -12.93
N ALA A 210 5.01 -16.47 -12.25
CA ALA A 210 5.44 -15.20 -12.82
C ALA A 210 6.44 -15.37 -13.99
N VAL A 211 7.36 -16.33 -13.90
CA VAL A 211 8.45 -16.52 -14.87
C VAL A 211 8.08 -17.48 -16.01
N LEU A 212 7.37 -18.57 -15.71
CA LEU A 212 7.08 -19.63 -16.68
C LEU A 212 5.77 -19.41 -17.45
N MET A 213 4.72 -18.85 -16.83
CA MET A 213 3.42 -18.71 -17.51
C MET A 213 3.42 -17.81 -18.75
N PRO A 214 4.17 -16.68 -18.82
CA PRO A 214 4.22 -15.86 -20.03
C PRO A 214 4.77 -16.61 -21.25
N ARG A 215 5.45 -17.75 -21.04
CA ARG A 215 6.05 -18.56 -22.10
C ARG A 215 5.07 -19.56 -22.71
N LEU A 216 4.17 -20.13 -21.91
CA LEU A 216 3.15 -21.08 -22.40
C LEU A 216 2.09 -20.42 -23.27
N ASP A 217 1.73 -19.17 -22.96
CA ASP A 217 0.71 -18.40 -23.69
C ASP A 217 1.18 -17.98 -25.10
N ARG A 218 2.50 -18.01 -25.36
CA ARG A 218 3.06 -17.72 -26.68
C ARG A 218 3.11 -18.94 -27.61
N SER A 219 2.91 -20.15 -27.06
CA SER A 219 3.07 -21.41 -27.79
C SER A 219 1.81 -21.84 -28.54
N THR A 220 0.67 -21.19 -28.30
CA THR A 220 -0.55 -21.45 -29.07
C THR A 220 -0.49 -20.65 -30.36
N PRO A 221 -0.26 -21.28 -31.53
CA PRO A 221 -0.42 -20.57 -32.79
C PRO A 221 -1.83 -20.01 -32.84
N ARG A 222 -1.97 -18.69 -33.04
CA ARG A 222 -3.27 -18.12 -33.40
C ARG A 222 -3.69 -18.81 -34.68
N ALA A 223 -4.77 -19.59 -34.62
CA ALA A 223 -5.38 -20.13 -35.81
C ALA A 223 -5.70 -18.95 -36.75
N PRO A 224 -5.38 -19.06 -38.05
CA PRO A 224 -5.61 -18.01 -39.04
C PRO A 224 -7.10 -17.68 -39.23
#